data_AF-A0A3M1EMX4-F1
#
_entry.id   AF-A0A3M1EMX4-F1
#
_cell.length_a   1.000
_cell.length_b   1.000
_cell.length_c   1.000
_cell.angle_alpha   90.00
_cell.angle_beta   90.00
_cell.angle_gamma   90.00
#
_symmetry.space_group_name_H-M   'P 1'
#
loop_
_entity.id
_entity.type
_entity.pdbx_description
1 polymer ?
#
loop_
_entity_poly.entity_id
_entity_poly.type
_entity_poly.pdbx_seq_one_letter_code
_entity_poly.pdbx_strand_id
1 'polypeptide(L)'
;PFPIAADTRIVLPLSAGYYRLTGRAPFVYFISDDSTNGDAITGGVGVDGRERANTLLVWAGEYVVVLAGEGTPGRVSLQRYTGGGFEEIGGWESPGPRSVHTFSVPTFDLYKVTAEEDAILAIGSSLRNAQNNFTYLPSANGTDVGLRYTYLHPEIIGKSTLYFENLYTGRTTVGVFKGETELENVTLDPGEVHGVPLQSGTLYRLEANWQLLVWVESDPNNGSCDGTILDADFVPGTRGTELDTTFQFVSTVTSGTCYPDRRSDIDLFGYADGTEVTIVKNGVSTEKTLMRGERFRVQTDMPPATRFEIEASKEISVQMTHQRIEFAQSGFPFYEDPILGEDNCPDTPNPDQSDRDLDGAGDRCDCAPDDPNMQTDCAPCAAVVVGRGKAASGW
;
A
#
# COMPACT_ATOMS: atom_id res chain seq x y z
N PRO A 1 -4.98 24.25 -22.34
CA PRO A 1 -6.45 24.17 -22.20
C PRO A 1 -7.06 23.34 -23.33
N PHE A 2 -7.61 22.18 -22.99
CA PHE A 2 -8.30 21.31 -23.93
C PHE A 2 -9.80 21.53 -23.75
N PRO A 3 -10.55 21.92 -24.79
CA PRO A 3 -12.00 21.91 -24.71
C PRO A 3 -12.46 20.45 -24.62
N ILE A 4 -12.99 20.07 -23.47
CA ILE A 4 -13.54 18.74 -23.20
C ILE A 4 -15.07 18.91 -23.19
N ALA A 5 -15.77 18.22 -24.08
CA ALA A 5 -17.22 18.12 -24.01
C ALA A 5 -17.62 17.12 -22.92
N ALA A 6 -18.87 17.18 -22.44
CA ALA A 6 -19.40 16.14 -21.55
C ALA A 6 -19.20 14.76 -22.20
N ASP A 7 -18.83 13.77 -21.39
CA ASP A 7 -18.57 12.39 -21.82
C ASP A 7 -17.54 12.27 -22.95
N THR A 8 -16.48 13.09 -22.93
CA THR A 8 -15.32 12.92 -23.84
C THR A 8 -14.05 12.54 -23.07
N ARG A 9 -13.36 11.51 -23.58
CA ARG A 9 -12.05 11.07 -23.10
C ARG A 9 -10.94 11.74 -23.88
N ILE A 10 -9.93 12.25 -23.16
CA ILE A 10 -8.64 12.65 -23.74
C ILE A 10 -7.57 11.76 -23.14
N VAL A 11 -6.70 11.23 -23.99
CA VAL A 11 -5.47 10.56 -23.57
C VAL A 11 -4.34 11.56 -23.72
N LEU A 12 -3.67 11.87 -22.61
CA LEU A 12 -2.51 12.75 -22.58
C LEU A 12 -1.26 11.88 -22.40
N PRO A 13 -0.33 11.85 -23.37
CA PRO A 13 0.97 11.25 -23.13
C PRO A 13 1.69 12.08 -22.07
N LEU A 14 2.02 11.44 -20.94
CA LEU A 14 2.75 12.08 -19.85
C LEU A 14 4.22 11.66 -19.91
N SER A 15 5.11 12.62 -19.69
CA SER A 15 6.53 12.38 -19.41
C SER A 15 6.77 12.47 -17.90
N ALA A 16 7.93 12.05 -17.41
CA ALA A 16 8.25 12.23 -15.99
C ALA A 16 8.11 13.71 -15.57
N GLY A 17 7.30 13.98 -14.54
CA GLY A 17 7.06 15.35 -14.06
C GLY A 17 5.79 15.49 -13.22
N TYR A 18 5.59 16.69 -12.69
CA TYR A 18 4.38 17.06 -11.95
C TYR A 18 3.35 17.71 -12.87
N TYR A 19 2.12 17.18 -12.85
CA TYR A 19 1.00 17.68 -13.64
C TYR A 19 -0.08 18.22 -12.72
N ARG A 20 -0.57 19.43 -13.03
CA ARG A 20 -1.75 20.02 -12.38
C ARG A 20 -2.89 20.10 -13.38
N LEU A 21 -3.96 19.37 -13.12
CA LEU A 21 -5.20 19.43 -13.90
C LEU A 21 -6.16 20.43 -13.25
N THR A 22 -6.66 21.38 -14.04
CA THR A 22 -7.66 22.36 -13.57
C THR A 22 -8.80 22.45 -14.58
N GLY A 23 -10.01 22.21 -14.13
CA GLY A 23 -11.23 22.30 -14.92
C GLY A 23 -12.18 23.39 -14.38
N ARG A 24 -13.03 23.93 -15.26
CA ARG A 24 -14.15 24.82 -14.87
C ARG A 24 -15.41 24.04 -14.48
N ALA A 25 -15.39 22.72 -14.66
CA ALA A 25 -16.42 21.76 -14.28
C ALA A 25 -15.72 20.54 -13.64
N PRO A 26 -16.45 19.71 -12.86
CA PRO A 26 -15.91 18.45 -12.35
C PRO A 26 -15.38 17.57 -13.50
N PHE A 27 -14.24 16.94 -13.29
CA PHE A 27 -13.65 16.00 -14.21
C PHE A 27 -13.02 14.85 -13.42
N VAL A 28 -12.98 13.68 -14.04
CA VAL A 28 -12.26 12.51 -13.55
C VAL A 28 -10.98 12.36 -14.36
N TYR A 29 -9.89 11.95 -13.72
CA TYR A 29 -8.65 11.60 -14.40
C TYR A 29 -8.11 10.27 -13.85
N PHE A 30 -7.29 9.61 -14.65
CA PHE A 30 -6.60 8.37 -14.33
C PHE A 30 -5.21 8.42 -14.96
N ILE A 31 -4.23 7.82 -14.28
CA ILE A 31 -2.87 7.66 -14.78
C ILE A 31 -2.73 6.17 -15.13
N SER A 32 -2.19 5.91 -16.31
CA SER A 32 -1.88 4.56 -16.80
C SER A 32 -0.39 4.56 -17.09
N ASP A 33 0.38 3.76 -16.37
CA ASP A 33 1.82 3.54 -16.58
C ASP A 33 2.10 2.79 -17.88
N ASP A 34 1.20 1.92 -18.32
CA ASP A 34 1.24 1.33 -19.65
C ASP A 34 -0.17 1.06 -20.23
N SER A 35 -0.26 0.62 -21.49
CA SER A 35 -1.53 0.32 -22.17
C SER A 35 -2.13 -1.06 -21.85
N THR A 36 -1.53 -1.79 -20.92
CA THR A 36 -1.66 -3.24 -20.71
C THR A 36 -1.77 -3.69 -19.25
N ASN A 37 -1.33 -2.87 -18.29
CA ASN A 37 -1.32 -3.06 -16.85
C ASN A 37 -1.82 -1.75 -16.23
N GLY A 38 -2.68 -1.89 -15.22
CA GLY A 38 -3.42 -0.75 -14.67
C GLY A 38 -2.66 -0.07 -13.55
N ASP A 39 -2.73 1.25 -13.54
CA ASP A 39 -2.26 2.10 -12.46
C ASP A 39 -3.39 2.85 -11.75
N ALA A 40 -3.05 3.31 -10.54
CA ALA A 40 -3.95 3.72 -9.47
C ALA A 40 -4.93 4.86 -9.84
N ILE A 41 -6.17 4.69 -9.39
CA ILE A 41 -7.12 5.77 -9.27
C ILE A 41 -6.62 6.77 -8.23
N THR A 42 -6.44 8.03 -8.63
CA THR A 42 -6.33 9.15 -7.69
C THR A 42 -7.52 10.08 -7.91
N GLY A 43 -8.38 10.17 -6.89
CA GLY A 43 -9.72 10.74 -7.01
C GLY A 43 -9.76 12.27 -7.12
N GLY A 44 -10.63 12.73 -8.01
CA GLY A 44 -11.52 13.86 -7.75
C GLY A 44 -12.94 13.33 -7.85
N VAL A 45 -13.58 13.11 -6.69
CA VAL A 45 -14.94 12.55 -6.46
C VAL A 45 -15.22 11.15 -7.06
N GLY A 46 -14.90 10.12 -6.26
CA GLY A 46 -15.41 8.75 -6.34
C GLY A 46 -15.08 7.93 -7.58
N VAL A 47 -13.90 7.32 -7.65
CA VAL A 47 -13.50 6.46 -8.80
C VAL A 47 -12.71 5.20 -8.40
N ASP A 48 -12.70 4.80 -7.12
CA ASP A 48 -12.00 3.58 -6.66
C ASP A 48 -12.92 2.50 -6.10
N GLY A 49 -14.22 2.61 -6.40
CA GLY A 49 -15.20 1.65 -5.92
C GLY A 49 -15.26 1.58 -4.40
N ARG A 50 -14.90 2.66 -3.69
CA ARG A 50 -15.06 2.81 -2.24
C ARG A 50 -16.28 3.64 -1.87
N GLU A 51 -16.58 4.68 -2.64
CA GLU A 51 -17.78 5.47 -2.44
C GLU A 51 -19.04 4.75 -2.93
N ARG A 52 -20.14 4.87 -2.18
CA ARG A 52 -21.46 4.41 -2.61
C ARG A 52 -22.19 5.53 -3.32
N ALA A 53 -22.72 5.25 -4.50
CA ALA A 53 -23.56 6.18 -5.23
C ALA A 53 -24.55 5.44 -6.12
N ASN A 54 -25.58 6.16 -6.56
CA ASN A 54 -26.50 5.67 -7.59
C ASN A 54 -25.88 5.75 -8.99
N THR A 55 -24.71 6.38 -9.13
CA THR A 55 -23.95 6.44 -10.38
C THR A 55 -22.47 6.43 -10.06
N LEU A 56 -21.77 5.42 -10.55
CA LEU A 56 -20.33 5.24 -10.37
C LEU A 56 -19.64 5.07 -11.72
N LEU A 57 -18.40 5.55 -11.81
CA LEU A 57 -17.49 5.25 -12.92
C LEU A 57 -16.45 4.25 -12.44
N VAL A 58 -16.24 3.19 -13.20
CA VAL A 58 -15.39 2.06 -12.83
C VAL A 58 -14.53 1.68 -14.01
N TRP A 59 -13.22 1.57 -13.80
CA TRP A 59 -12.31 1.02 -14.79
C TRP A 59 -12.18 -0.50 -14.58
N ALA A 60 -12.42 -1.31 -15.61
CA ALA A 60 -12.44 -2.76 -15.48
C ALA A 60 -11.83 -3.48 -16.68
N GLY A 61 -11.18 -4.62 -16.44
CA GLY A 61 -10.52 -5.47 -17.46
C GLY A 61 -11.35 -6.66 -17.93
N GLU A 62 -11.97 -7.37 -16.99
CA GLU A 62 -12.75 -8.58 -17.27
C GLU A 62 -14.08 -8.61 -16.53
N TYR A 63 -14.15 -8.01 -15.34
CA TYR A 63 -15.36 -8.01 -14.53
C TYR A 63 -15.62 -6.67 -13.88
N VAL A 64 -16.91 -6.33 -13.75
CA VAL A 64 -17.41 -5.29 -12.84
C VAL A 64 -18.27 -5.99 -11.80
N VAL A 65 -17.84 -5.93 -10.54
CA VAL A 65 -18.58 -6.45 -9.38
C VAL A 65 -19.39 -5.33 -8.78
N VAL A 66 -20.69 -5.56 -8.59
CA VAL A 66 -21.62 -4.62 -7.96
C VAL A 66 -22.10 -5.19 -6.64
N LEU A 67 -22.07 -4.37 -5.59
CA LEU A 67 -22.48 -4.72 -4.24
C LEU A 67 -23.61 -3.77 -3.78
N ALA A 68 -24.80 -4.32 -3.54
CA ALA A 68 -25.90 -3.59 -2.92
C ALA A 68 -25.58 -3.24 -1.46
N GLY A 69 -26.07 -2.08 -1.01
CA GLY A 69 -25.93 -1.62 0.37
C GLY A 69 -26.95 -2.24 1.31
N GLU A 70 -27.33 -1.49 2.34
CA GLU A 70 -28.41 -1.88 3.26
C GLU A 70 -29.81 -1.76 2.63
N GLY A 71 -29.91 -0.99 1.54
CA GLY A 71 -31.11 -0.84 0.72
C GLY A 71 -31.07 -1.68 -0.56
N THR A 72 -32.17 -1.67 -1.31
CA THR A 72 -32.30 -2.42 -2.58
C THR A 72 -32.08 -1.46 -3.74
N PRO A 73 -31.04 -1.62 -4.57
CA PRO A 73 -30.71 -0.65 -5.60
C PRO A 73 -31.69 -0.62 -6.80
N GLY A 74 -32.72 -1.48 -6.79
CA GLY A 74 -33.60 -1.71 -7.92
C GLY A 74 -32.83 -2.32 -9.09
N ARG A 75 -33.11 -1.81 -10.30
CA ARG A 75 -32.33 -2.14 -11.48
C ARG A 75 -30.98 -1.43 -11.45
N VAL A 76 -29.93 -2.20 -11.70
CA VAL A 76 -28.58 -1.71 -11.96
C VAL A 76 -28.26 -1.86 -13.43
N SER A 77 -27.93 -0.76 -14.12
CA SER A 77 -27.46 -0.77 -15.51
C SER A 77 -25.94 -0.62 -15.57
N LEU A 78 -25.30 -1.42 -16.42
CA LEU A 78 -23.90 -1.32 -16.79
C LEU A 78 -23.76 -0.72 -18.18
N GLN A 79 -22.99 0.35 -18.30
CA GLN A 79 -22.73 1.04 -19.56
C GLN A 79 -21.24 1.08 -19.84
N ARG A 80 -20.82 0.89 -21.09
CA ARG A 80 -19.43 1.01 -21.52
C ARG A 80 -19.22 2.34 -22.25
N TYR A 81 -18.06 2.95 -22.03
CA TYR A 81 -17.67 4.13 -22.79
C TYR A 81 -17.21 3.76 -24.22
N THR A 82 -17.79 4.39 -25.26
CA THR A 82 -17.49 4.10 -26.69
C THR A 82 -16.81 5.25 -27.43
N GLY A 83 -16.13 6.16 -26.73
CA GLY A 83 -15.48 7.32 -27.36
C GLY A 83 -16.44 8.47 -27.68
N GLY A 84 -17.74 8.19 -27.85
CA GLY A 84 -18.80 9.19 -28.05
C GLY A 84 -19.85 9.26 -26.94
N GLY A 85 -19.70 8.49 -25.86
CA GLY A 85 -20.62 8.43 -24.74
C GLY A 85 -20.65 7.07 -24.05
N PHE A 86 -21.61 6.87 -23.15
CA PHE A 86 -21.87 5.59 -22.48
C PHE A 86 -23.02 4.84 -23.15
N GLU A 87 -22.78 3.58 -23.50
CA GLU A 87 -23.77 2.67 -24.10
C GLU A 87 -24.09 1.53 -23.14
N GLU A 88 -25.37 1.27 -22.85
CA GLU A 88 -25.77 0.16 -21.98
C GLU A 88 -25.40 -1.19 -22.61
N ILE A 89 -24.66 -2.00 -21.86
CA ILE A 89 -24.18 -3.32 -22.29
C ILE A 89 -24.71 -4.45 -21.38
N GLY A 90 -25.36 -4.12 -20.27
CA GLY A 90 -25.90 -5.10 -19.35
C GLY A 90 -26.79 -4.46 -18.28
N GLY A 91 -27.60 -5.28 -17.63
CA GLY A 91 -28.44 -4.87 -16.51
C GLY A 91 -28.67 -6.02 -15.54
N TRP A 92 -28.91 -5.67 -14.29
CA TRP A 92 -29.14 -6.59 -13.18
C TRP A 92 -30.29 -6.10 -12.32
N GLU A 93 -31.30 -6.94 -12.12
CA GLU A 93 -32.36 -6.69 -11.14
C GLU A 93 -31.91 -7.21 -9.78
N SER A 94 -31.69 -6.29 -8.84
CA SER A 94 -31.22 -6.68 -7.51
C SER A 94 -32.31 -7.48 -6.76
N PRO A 95 -31.98 -8.68 -6.23
CA PRO A 95 -32.93 -9.49 -5.49
C PRO A 95 -33.23 -8.95 -4.07
N GLY A 96 -32.54 -7.87 -3.65
CA GLY A 96 -32.69 -7.28 -2.33
C GLY A 96 -31.40 -6.64 -1.81
N PRO A 97 -31.41 -6.18 -0.55
CA PRO A 97 -30.25 -5.56 0.07
C PRO A 97 -29.09 -6.55 0.23
N ARG A 98 -27.86 -6.05 0.27
CA ARG A 98 -26.60 -6.81 0.40
C ARG A 98 -26.38 -7.89 -0.68
N SER A 99 -27.16 -7.86 -1.75
CA SER A 99 -26.96 -8.71 -2.91
C SER A 99 -25.72 -8.31 -3.71
N VAL A 100 -25.19 -9.27 -4.46
CA VAL A 100 -23.97 -9.10 -5.27
C VAL A 100 -24.24 -9.57 -6.67
N HIS A 101 -23.66 -8.87 -7.64
CA HIS A 101 -23.69 -9.28 -9.04
C HIS A 101 -22.36 -8.99 -9.72
N THR A 102 -21.98 -9.86 -10.64
CA THR A 102 -20.78 -9.67 -11.47
C THR A 102 -21.18 -9.60 -12.92
N PHE A 103 -20.84 -8.49 -13.56
CA PHE A 103 -20.88 -8.38 -15.01
C PHE A 103 -19.55 -8.83 -15.58
N SER A 104 -19.57 -9.74 -16.55
CA SER A 104 -18.40 -9.97 -17.42
C SER A 104 -18.34 -8.87 -18.46
N VAL A 105 -17.17 -8.26 -18.62
CA VAL A 105 -16.95 -7.13 -19.53
C VAL A 105 -15.90 -7.47 -20.60
N PRO A 106 -16.08 -6.97 -21.84
CA PRO A 106 -15.36 -7.51 -22.99
C PRO A 106 -13.88 -7.05 -23.05
N THR A 107 -13.58 -5.88 -22.50
CA THR A 107 -12.28 -5.21 -22.68
C THR A 107 -11.90 -4.39 -21.46
N PHE A 108 -10.60 -4.12 -21.33
CA PHE A 108 -10.07 -3.12 -20.42
C PHE A 108 -10.52 -1.71 -20.83
N ASP A 109 -11.50 -1.17 -20.11
CA ASP A 109 -12.15 0.10 -20.49
C ASP A 109 -12.82 0.80 -19.28
N LEU A 110 -13.37 1.99 -19.54
CA LEU A 110 -14.20 2.73 -18.60
C LEU A 110 -15.67 2.30 -18.70
N TYR A 111 -16.25 2.01 -17.54
CA TYR A 111 -17.64 1.63 -17.37
C TYR A 111 -18.37 2.61 -16.45
N LYS A 112 -19.66 2.78 -16.68
CA LYS A 112 -20.58 3.51 -15.81
C LYS A 112 -21.61 2.54 -15.27
N VAL A 113 -21.80 2.55 -13.96
CA VAL A 113 -22.76 1.69 -13.26
C VAL A 113 -23.80 2.60 -12.61
N THR A 114 -25.08 2.40 -12.94
CA THR A 114 -26.17 3.22 -12.40
C THR A 114 -27.20 2.35 -11.69
N ALA A 115 -27.64 2.75 -10.51
CA ALA A 115 -28.73 2.14 -9.76
C ALA A 115 -29.94 3.09 -9.72
N GLU A 116 -31.15 2.54 -9.85
CA GLU A 116 -32.39 3.32 -9.90
C GLU A 116 -32.80 3.87 -8.52
N GLU A 117 -32.61 3.08 -7.46
CA GLU A 117 -33.17 3.38 -6.14
C GLU A 117 -32.07 3.68 -5.11
N ASP A 118 -31.49 2.65 -4.50
CA ASP A 118 -30.45 2.78 -3.48
C ASP A 118 -29.02 2.75 -4.04
N ALA A 119 -28.11 3.36 -3.28
CA ALA A 119 -26.71 3.47 -3.64
C ALA A 119 -26.00 2.11 -3.68
N ILE A 120 -25.23 1.91 -4.74
CA ILE A 120 -24.40 0.73 -4.94
C ILE A 120 -22.93 1.05 -4.72
N LEU A 121 -22.15 -0.01 -4.53
CA LEU A 121 -20.71 0.01 -4.69
C LEU A 121 -20.38 -0.78 -5.96
N ALA A 122 -19.42 -0.32 -6.76
CA ALA A 122 -19.00 -1.02 -7.96
C ALA A 122 -17.47 -1.04 -8.08
N ILE A 123 -16.91 -2.23 -8.26
CA ILE A 123 -15.48 -2.49 -8.30
C ILE A 123 -15.14 -3.13 -9.65
N GLY A 124 -14.15 -2.58 -10.33
CA GLY A 124 -13.65 -3.12 -11.58
C GLY A 124 -12.43 -3.99 -11.33
N SER A 125 -12.39 -5.19 -11.92
CA SER A 125 -11.25 -6.07 -11.80
C SER A 125 -10.43 -6.08 -13.09
N SER A 126 -9.11 -5.89 -13.00
CA SER A 126 -8.17 -5.91 -14.14
C SER A 126 -7.66 -7.31 -14.53
N LEU A 127 -8.27 -8.37 -14.00
CA LEU A 127 -7.63 -9.68 -13.71
C LEU A 127 -7.15 -10.56 -14.87
N ARG A 128 -6.96 -10.05 -16.09
CA ARG A 128 -6.20 -10.79 -17.11
C ARG A 128 -4.79 -11.13 -16.65
N ASN A 129 -4.19 -10.32 -15.76
CA ASN A 129 -2.89 -10.56 -15.13
C ASN A 129 -2.98 -10.29 -13.62
N ALA A 130 -3.48 -11.26 -12.85
CA ALA A 130 -3.60 -11.22 -11.39
C ALA A 130 -2.24 -11.36 -10.65
N GLN A 131 -1.17 -10.79 -11.20
CA GLN A 131 0.18 -11.11 -10.74
C GLN A 131 0.61 -10.41 -9.45
N ASN A 132 -0.08 -9.37 -8.95
CA ASN A 132 0.25 -8.68 -7.68
C ASN A 132 -0.88 -7.72 -7.25
N ASN A 133 -2.06 -8.24 -6.96
CA ASN A 133 -3.19 -7.37 -6.59
C ASN A 133 -3.37 -7.32 -5.08
N PHE A 134 -2.88 -6.23 -4.49
CA PHE A 134 -3.28 -5.75 -3.17
C PHE A 134 -4.46 -4.79 -3.33
N THR A 135 -5.56 -5.04 -2.64
CA THR A 135 -6.74 -4.16 -2.69
C THR A 135 -7.44 -4.13 -1.35
N TYR A 136 -7.41 -2.97 -0.70
CA TYR A 136 -8.30 -2.72 0.43
C TYR A 136 -9.75 -2.80 -0.03
N LEU A 137 -10.54 -3.53 0.73
CA LEU A 137 -11.95 -3.66 0.50
C LEU A 137 -12.67 -2.58 1.28
N PRO A 138 -13.59 -1.82 0.66
CA PRO A 138 -14.46 -0.93 1.40
C PRO A 138 -15.46 -1.75 2.22
N SER A 139 -15.80 -1.21 3.39
CA SER A 139 -16.84 -1.76 4.25
C SER A 139 -18.23 -1.51 3.66
N ALA A 140 -19.25 -2.10 4.27
CA ALA A 140 -20.64 -1.99 3.83
C ALA A 140 -21.17 -0.55 3.78
N ASN A 141 -20.54 0.41 4.45
CA ASN A 141 -20.89 1.84 4.37
C ASN A 141 -20.05 2.63 3.33
N GLY A 142 -19.07 2.00 2.67
CA GLY A 142 -18.15 2.63 1.72
C GLY A 142 -16.86 3.22 2.31
N THR A 143 -16.60 3.09 3.61
CA THR A 143 -15.33 3.49 4.21
C THR A 143 -14.31 2.35 4.21
N ASP A 144 -13.02 2.65 4.22
CA ASP A 144 -11.95 1.63 4.30
C ASP A 144 -12.07 0.76 5.57
N VAL A 145 -12.68 1.33 6.61
CA VAL A 145 -12.82 0.72 7.93
C VAL A 145 -14.29 0.55 8.30
N GLY A 146 -14.69 -0.60 8.85
CA GLY A 146 -16.08 -0.83 9.22
C GLY A 146 -16.37 -2.17 9.85
N LEU A 147 -17.65 -2.47 10.04
CA LEU A 147 -18.12 -3.66 10.76
C LEU A 147 -18.50 -4.82 9.85
N ARG A 148 -18.71 -4.55 8.56
CA ARG A 148 -19.26 -5.53 7.61
C ARG A 148 -18.59 -5.37 6.27
N TYR A 149 -18.22 -6.50 5.66
CA TYR A 149 -17.60 -6.54 4.34
C TYR A 149 -18.23 -7.62 3.50
N THR A 150 -18.32 -7.37 2.21
CA THR A 150 -18.80 -8.35 1.22
C THR A 150 -17.85 -8.32 0.04
N TYR A 151 -17.31 -9.48 -0.33
CA TYR A 151 -16.34 -9.60 -1.41
C TYR A 151 -16.59 -10.86 -2.22
N LEU A 152 -16.82 -10.69 -3.51
CA LEU A 152 -16.88 -11.82 -4.44
C LEU A 152 -15.50 -12.02 -5.04
N HIS A 153 -14.84 -13.09 -4.62
CA HIS A 153 -13.56 -13.45 -5.19
C HIS A 153 -13.78 -13.97 -6.62
N PRO A 154 -13.16 -13.34 -7.64
CA PRO A 154 -13.37 -13.69 -9.04
C PRO A 154 -12.84 -15.08 -9.39
N GLU A 155 -13.21 -15.57 -10.56
CA GLU A 155 -12.67 -16.81 -11.10
C GLU A 155 -11.26 -16.58 -11.64
N ILE A 156 -10.25 -16.71 -10.77
CA ILE A 156 -8.84 -16.57 -11.13
C ILE A 156 -8.06 -17.86 -10.93
N ILE A 157 -6.91 -17.95 -11.62
CA ILE A 157 -5.88 -18.95 -11.42
C ILE A 157 -4.83 -18.33 -10.48
N GLY A 158 -4.63 -18.92 -9.30
CA GLY A 158 -3.74 -18.39 -8.27
C GLY A 158 -4.25 -18.73 -6.87
N LYS A 159 -3.51 -18.34 -5.84
CA LYS A 159 -4.04 -18.28 -4.48
C LYS A 159 -4.30 -16.82 -4.14
N SER A 160 -5.35 -16.56 -3.40
CA SER A 160 -5.53 -15.25 -2.77
C SER A 160 -5.88 -15.46 -1.31
N THR A 161 -5.52 -14.49 -0.48
CA THR A 161 -5.85 -14.49 0.93
C THR A 161 -6.58 -13.18 1.25
N LEU A 162 -7.68 -13.31 1.96
CA LEU A 162 -8.43 -12.20 2.52
C LEU A 162 -7.92 -11.95 3.92
N TYR A 163 -7.38 -10.77 4.15
CA TYR A 163 -6.85 -10.36 5.43
C TYR A 163 -7.73 -9.32 6.09
N PHE A 164 -7.73 -9.35 7.42
CA PHE A 164 -8.39 -8.33 8.21
C PHE A 164 -7.65 -8.09 9.52
N GLU A 165 -7.64 -6.82 9.93
CA GLU A 165 -6.96 -6.32 11.13
C GLU A 165 -7.96 -5.70 12.10
N ASN A 166 -7.75 -5.93 13.39
CA ASN A 166 -8.49 -5.26 14.44
C ASN A 166 -7.95 -3.84 14.73
N LEU A 167 -8.68 -2.82 14.27
CA LEU A 167 -8.34 -1.41 14.53
C LEU A 167 -8.87 -0.88 15.86
N TYR A 168 -9.57 -1.69 16.64
CA TYR A 168 -10.11 -1.31 17.94
C TYR A 168 -9.10 -1.56 19.05
N THR A 169 -9.09 -0.67 20.05
CA THR A 169 -8.19 -0.77 21.22
C THR A 169 -8.52 -1.93 22.17
N GLY A 170 -9.65 -2.60 21.96
CA GLY A 170 -10.03 -3.82 22.67
C GLY A 170 -10.16 -5.01 21.73
N ARG A 171 -10.55 -6.16 22.29
CA ARG A 171 -10.78 -7.37 21.49
C ARG A 171 -11.99 -7.24 20.57
N THR A 172 -11.81 -7.74 19.35
CA THR A 172 -12.83 -7.78 18.31
C THR A 172 -13.11 -9.22 17.92
N THR A 173 -14.38 -9.58 17.78
CA THR A 173 -14.80 -10.88 17.27
C THR A 173 -15.30 -10.71 15.85
N VAL A 174 -14.82 -11.57 14.94
CA VAL A 174 -15.08 -11.53 13.51
C VAL A 174 -15.66 -12.87 13.06
N GLY A 175 -16.89 -12.85 12.56
CA GLY A 175 -17.49 -13.97 11.84
C GLY A 175 -17.13 -13.89 10.36
N VAL A 176 -16.58 -14.97 9.82
CA VAL A 176 -16.22 -15.11 8.40
C VAL A 176 -17.18 -16.09 7.74
N PHE A 177 -17.81 -15.68 6.64
CA PHE A 177 -18.85 -16.44 5.96
C PHE A 177 -18.48 -16.67 4.49
N LYS A 178 -18.80 -17.88 4.00
CA LYS A 178 -18.82 -18.25 2.58
C LYS A 178 -20.27 -18.31 2.10
N GLY A 179 -20.70 -17.29 1.37
CA GLY A 179 -22.11 -17.04 1.13
C GLY A 179 -22.84 -16.84 2.46
N GLU A 180 -23.81 -17.71 2.76
CA GLU A 180 -24.56 -17.71 4.02
C GLU A 180 -24.02 -18.73 5.05
N THR A 181 -22.96 -19.47 4.72
CA THR A 181 -22.36 -20.47 5.63
C THR A 181 -21.22 -19.84 6.43
N GLU A 182 -21.29 -19.88 7.76
CA GLU A 182 -20.17 -19.48 8.62
C GLU A 182 -19.00 -20.47 8.43
N LEU A 183 -17.83 -19.94 8.06
CA LEU A 183 -16.59 -20.69 7.93
C LEU A 183 -15.85 -20.74 9.27
N GLU A 184 -15.69 -19.59 9.91
CA GLU A 184 -14.95 -19.46 11.16
C GLU A 184 -15.38 -18.21 11.94
N ASN A 185 -15.07 -18.22 13.23
CA ASN A 185 -15.33 -17.15 14.17
C ASN A 185 -14.05 -16.88 14.98
N VAL A 186 -13.44 -15.73 14.73
CA VAL A 186 -12.09 -15.41 15.22
C VAL A 186 -12.17 -14.27 16.23
N THR A 187 -11.38 -14.33 17.30
CA THR A 187 -11.21 -13.20 18.23
C THR A 187 -9.81 -12.66 18.07
N LEU A 188 -9.72 -11.36 17.78
CA LEU A 188 -8.49 -10.63 17.54
C LEU A 188 -8.19 -9.69 18.71
N ASP A 189 -6.96 -9.71 19.20
CA ASP A 189 -6.40 -8.66 20.05
C ASP A 189 -6.14 -7.37 19.21
N PRO A 190 -5.92 -6.20 19.83
CA PRO A 190 -5.66 -4.96 19.09
C PRO A 190 -4.44 -5.07 18.16
N GLY A 191 -4.59 -4.66 16.90
CA GLY A 191 -3.54 -4.75 15.87
C GLY A 191 -3.32 -6.17 15.31
N GLU A 192 -4.00 -7.19 15.83
CA GLU A 192 -3.85 -8.55 15.30
C GLU A 192 -4.47 -8.66 13.89
N VAL A 193 -3.71 -9.30 12.99
CA VAL A 193 -4.10 -9.58 11.62
C VAL A 193 -4.42 -11.07 11.47
N HIS A 194 -5.52 -11.37 10.78
CA HIS A 194 -5.90 -12.75 10.43
C HIS A 194 -6.16 -12.90 8.94
N GLY A 195 -5.78 -14.06 8.39
CA GLY A 195 -5.85 -14.34 6.96
C GLY A 195 -6.70 -15.56 6.63
N VAL A 196 -7.54 -15.44 5.61
CA VAL A 196 -8.46 -16.49 5.14
C VAL A 196 -8.19 -16.81 3.67
N PRO A 197 -7.79 -18.04 3.33
CA PRO A 197 -7.60 -18.43 1.94
C PRO A 197 -8.91 -18.33 1.14
N LEU A 198 -8.84 -17.63 0.02
CA LEU A 198 -9.94 -17.40 -0.89
C LEU A 198 -10.07 -18.53 -1.91
N GLN A 199 -11.32 -18.86 -2.25
CA GLN A 199 -11.66 -19.81 -3.31
C GLN A 199 -12.22 -19.04 -4.50
N SER A 200 -11.75 -19.36 -5.70
CA SER A 200 -12.21 -18.74 -6.95
C SER A 200 -13.74 -18.81 -7.10
N GLY A 201 -14.34 -17.72 -7.60
CA GLY A 201 -15.79 -17.62 -7.83
C GLY A 201 -16.65 -17.64 -6.56
N THR A 202 -16.07 -17.34 -5.39
CA THR A 202 -16.75 -17.48 -4.09
C THR A 202 -17.05 -16.13 -3.46
N LEU A 203 -18.29 -15.98 -2.96
CA LEU A 203 -18.72 -14.84 -2.15
C LEU A 203 -18.28 -15.02 -0.70
N TYR A 204 -17.56 -14.04 -0.16
CA TYR A 204 -17.17 -13.92 1.24
C TYR A 204 -17.89 -12.76 1.91
N ARG A 205 -18.25 -12.95 3.18
CA ARG A 205 -18.80 -11.92 4.05
C ARG A 205 -18.07 -11.93 5.39
N LEU A 206 -17.76 -10.74 5.91
CA LEU A 206 -17.21 -10.57 7.26
C LEU A 206 -18.18 -9.75 8.08
N GLU A 207 -18.36 -10.13 9.34
CA GLU A 207 -19.13 -9.37 10.32
C GLU A 207 -18.37 -9.29 11.63
N ALA A 208 -18.12 -8.07 12.09
CA ALA A 208 -17.39 -7.80 13.31
C ALA A 208 -18.22 -6.99 14.30
N ASN A 209 -17.93 -7.15 15.58
CA ASN A 209 -18.53 -6.32 16.64
C ASN A 209 -17.85 -4.94 16.77
N TRP A 210 -16.68 -4.76 16.14
CA TRP A 210 -15.92 -3.52 16.07
C TRP A 210 -15.24 -3.35 14.71
N GLN A 211 -14.73 -2.14 14.48
CA GLN A 211 -14.18 -1.72 13.20
C GLN A 211 -12.94 -2.53 12.82
N LEU A 212 -12.96 -3.07 11.60
CA LEU A 212 -11.84 -3.75 10.96
C LEU A 212 -11.27 -2.91 9.82
N LEU A 213 -10.02 -3.19 9.45
CA LEU A 213 -9.49 -2.94 8.11
C LEU A 213 -9.48 -4.27 7.36
N VAL A 214 -9.83 -4.30 6.08
CA VAL A 214 -9.89 -5.55 5.30
C VAL A 214 -9.25 -5.35 3.93
N TRP A 215 -8.42 -6.30 3.50
CA TRP A 215 -7.79 -6.27 2.18
C TRP A 215 -7.66 -7.67 1.60
N VAL A 216 -7.50 -7.74 0.28
CA VAL A 216 -7.18 -8.97 -0.43
C VAL A 216 -5.79 -8.87 -1.00
N GLU A 217 -5.07 -9.96 -0.88
CA GLU A 217 -3.77 -10.17 -1.48
C GLU A 217 -3.81 -11.41 -2.38
N SER A 218 -3.11 -11.36 -3.52
CA SER A 218 -3.11 -12.44 -4.50
C SER A 218 -1.69 -12.90 -4.80
N ASP A 219 -1.43 -14.18 -4.55
CA ASP A 219 -0.19 -14.92 -4.84
C ASP A 219 -0.33 -15.69 -6.18
N PRO A 220 0.44 -15.32 -7.22
CA PRO A 220 0.46 -16.04 -8.48
C PRO A 220 1.24 -17.37 -8.44
N ASN A 221 1.46 -18.05 -7.31
CA ASN A 221 2.06 -19.41 -7.17
C ASN A 221 3.33 -19.67 -8.04
N ASN A 222 4.07 -18.64 -8.45
CA ASN A 222 5.14 -18.76 -9.43
C ASN A 222 6.54 -18.80 -8.79
N GLY A 223 6.62 -18.71 -7.46
CA GLY A 223 7.88 -18.84 -6.72
C GLY A 223 8.90 -17.73 -7.01
N SER A 224 8.50 -16.62 -7.63
CA SER A 224 9.34 -15.42 -7.78
C SER A 224 8.47 -14.18 -7.55
N CYS A 225 8.73 -13.47 -6.44
CA CYS A 225 8.05 -12.25 -6.01
C CYS A 225 6.53 -12.31 -6.23
N ASP A 226 5.87 -13.01 -5.33
CA ASP A 226 4.45 -13.32 -5.38
C ASP A 226 3.55 -12.25 -4.75
N GLY A 227 4.14 -11.15 -4.28
CA GLY A 227 3.40 -10.08 -3.60
C GLY A 227 2.53 -10.58 -2.46
N THR A 228 2.96 -11.63 -1.77
CA THR A 228 2.38 -12.06 -0.50
C THR A 228 2.77 -11.09 0.62
N ILE A 229 2.12 -11.22 1.79
CA ILE A 229 2.04 -10.27 2.92
C ILE A 229 3.35 -9.69 3.49
N LEU A 230 4.49 -9.99 2.88
CA LEU A 230 5.71 -9.18 2.92
C LEU A 230 5.61 -7.86 2.11
N ASP A 231 4.51 -7.61 1.39
CA ASP A 231 4.34 -6.39 0.60
C ASP A 231 3.49 -5.35 1.34
N ALA A 232 2.48 -5.75 2.11
CA ALA A 232 1.77 -4.89 3.06
C ALA A 232 2.44 -4.94 4.44
N ASP A 233 3.72 -4.60 4.47
CA ASP A 233 4.47 -4.55 5.71
C ASP A 233 3.97 -3.35 6.55
N PHE A 234 3.47 -3.64 7.75
CA PHE A 234 3.34 -2.60 8.76
C PHE A 234 4.74 -2.11 9.08
N VAL A 235 4.90 -0.80 9.05
CA VAL A 235 6.14 -0.13 9.40
C VAL A 235 6.12 -0.01 10.92
N PRO A 236 6.86 -0.79 11.71
CA PRO A 236 7.00 -0.52 13.14
C PRO A 236 7.52 0.90 13.36
N GLY A 237 6.93 1.57 14.33
CA GLY A 237 7.40 2.86 14.80
C GLY A 237 8.72 2.76 15.54
N THR A 238 9.22 3.91 15.95
CA THR A 238 10.50 4.05 16.66
C THR A 238 10.58 3.25 17.97
N ARG A 239 9.43 2.86 18.55
CA ARG A 239 9.36 2.00 19.73
C ARG A 239 9.26 0.51 19.40
N GLY A 240 9.32 0.14 18.12
CA GLY A 240 9.19 -1.24 17.64
C GLY A 240 7.75 -1.74 17.61
N THR A 241 6.76 -0.85 17.68
CA THR A 241 5.33 -1.18 17.65
C THR A 241 4.72 -0.78 16.32
N GLU A 242 3.90 -1.64 15.72
CA GLU A 242 3.20 -1.34 14.45
C GLU A 242 2.23 -0.15 14.58
N LEU A 243 1.63 -0.02 15.76
CA LEU A 243 0.88 1.15 16.18
C LEU A 243 1.78 2.05 17.04
N ASP A 244 2.10 3.24 16.55
CA ASP A 244 3.00 4.18 17.24
C ASP A 244 2.58 5.63 16.93
N THR A 245 3.20 6.58 17.61
CA THR A 245 3.08 8.02 17.36
C THR A 245 4.24 8.56 16.53
N THR A 246 5.30 7.77 16.33
CA THR A 246 6.54 8.21 15.69
C THR A 246 7.11 7.12 14.80
N PHE A 247 7.35 7.45 13.52
CA PHE A 247 7.92 6.53 12.52
C PHE A 247 9.04 7.23 11.76
N GLN A 248 10.14 6.51 11.52
CA GLN A 248 11.27 7.01 10.73
C GLN A 248 11.82 5.90 9.86
N PHE A 249 11.85 6.13 8.55
CA PHE A 249 12.26 5.12 7.57
C PHE A 249 12.72 5.73 6.25
N VAL A 250 13.38 4.91 5.44
CA VAL A 250 13.89 5.26 4.11
C VAL A 250 13.41 4.22 3.11
N SER A 251 12.92 4.67 1.95
CA SER A 251 12.64 3.74 0.86
C SER A 251 13.92 3.13 0.30
N THR A 252 13.97 1.81 0.23
CA THR A 252 15.09 1.12 -0.43
C THR A 252 14.79 0.95 -1.90
N VAL A 253 15.86 0.91 -2.72
CA VAL A 253 15.81 0.23 -4.01
C VAL A 253 16.99 -0.71 -4.02
N THR A 254 16.72 -2.00 -3.92
CA THR A 254 17.62 -2.97 -4.53
C THR A 254 16.93 -3.45 -5.79
N SER A 255 17.63 -3.36 -6.92
CA SER A 255 17.22 -3.79 -8.26
C SER A 255 17.08 -5.33 -8.39
N GLY A 256 16.69 -6.00 -7.30
CA GLY A 256 16.48 -7.43 -7.15
C GLY A 256 15.17 -7.90 -7.78
N THR A 257 15.14 -7.85 -9.10
CA THR A 257 14.56 -8.87 -9.99
C THR A 257 13.18 -9.46 -9.62
N CYS A 258 12.10 -8.71 -9.87
CA CYS A 258 10.89 -9.25 -10.52
C CYS A 258 10.10 -8.15 -11.24
N TYR A 259 10.08 -6.92 -10.70
CA TYR A 259 9.43 -5.76 -11.31
C TYR A 259 10.30 -4.51 -11.17
N PRO A 260 11.22 -4.23 -12.11
CA PRO A 260 12.13 -3.08 -12.04
C PRO A 260 11.42 -1.71 -12.02
N ASP A 261 10.12 -1.69 -12.34
CA ASP A 261 9.32 -0.46 -12.46
C ASP A 261 8.33 -0.23 -11.31
N ARG A 262 8.21 -1.15 -10.33
CA ARG A 262 7.21 -1.03 -9.24
C ARG A 262 7.85 -0.61 -7.91
N ARG A 263 7.30 0.44 -7.31
CA ARG A 263 7.79 1.07 -6.06
C ARG A 263 6.71 1.04 -4.98
N SER A 264 7.11 1.19 -3.72
CA SER A 264 6.17 1.17 -2.60
C SER A 264 5.26 2.39 -2.57
N ASP A 265 3.99 2.19 -2.23
CA ASP A 265 3.13 3.26 -1.74
C ASP A 265 3.31 3.39 -0.21
N ILE A 266 2.97 4.55 0.35
CA ILE A 266 2.83 4.74 1.80
C ILE A 266 1.43 5.26 2.11
N ASP A 267 0.76 4.56 3.02
CA ASP A 267 -0.53 4.94 3.58
C ASP A 267 -0.44 5.07 5.10
N LEU A 268 -1.20 6.01 5.66
CA LEU A 268 -1.40 6.16 7.11
C LEU A 268 -2.84 5.86 7.47
N PHE A 269 -3.05 5.23 8.62
CA PHE A 269 -4.38 5.01 9.19
C PHE A 269 -4.49 5.63 10.58
N GLY A 270 -5.53 6.45 10.77
CA GLY A 270 -5.85 7.03 12.07
C GLY A 270 -6.61 6.05 12.97
N TYR A 271 -6.21 5.91 14.25
CA TYR A 271 -6.92 5.06 15.23
C TYR A 271 -7.74 5.86 16.22
N ALA A 272 -7.80 7.19 16.08
CA ALA A 272 -8.60 8.07 16.90
C ALA A 272 -9.04 9.31 16.09
N ASP A 273 -10.16 9.90 16.48
CA ASP A 273 -10.65 11.12 15.83
C ASP A 273 -9.76 12.32 16.16
N GLY A 274 -9.51 13.15 15.15
CA GLY A 274 -8.70 14.35 15.32
C GLY A 274 -7.25 14.03 15.66
N THR A 275 -6.68 12.96 15.09
CA THR A 275 -5.24 12.69 15.18
C THR A 275 -4.50 13.65 14.26
N GLU A 276 -3.82 14.62 14.84
CA GLU A 276 -2.90 15.50 14.11
C GLU A 276 -1.62 14.73 13.76
N VAL A 277 -1.21 14.79 12.50
CA VAL A 277 -0.04 14.11 11.94
C VAL A 277 0.81 15.11 11.15
N THR A 278 2.12 15.10 11.42
CA THR A 278 3.14 15.80 10.67
C THR A 278 3.96 14.79 9.89
N ILE A 279 4.08 15.01 8.58
CA ILE A 279 4.81 14.14 7.66
C ILE A 279 5.94 14.96 7.06
N VAL A 280 7.17 14.60 7.39
CA VAL A 280 8.38 15.21 6.83
C VAL A 280 8.94 14.27 5.77
N LYS A 281 8.91 14.71 4.52
CA LYS A 281 9.47 14.00 3.37
C LYS A 281 10.68 14.76 2.86
N ASN A 282 11.87 14.17 2.94
CA ASN A 282 13.14 14.81 2.56
C ASN A 282 13.27 16.26 3.11
N GLY A 283 12.92 16.45 4.39
CA GLY A 283 12.95 17.75 5.08
C GLY A 283 11.77 18.69 4.77
N VAL A 284 10.85 18.33 3.88
CA VAL A 284 9.65 19.11 3.58
C VAL A 284 8.47 18.59 4.40
N SER A 285 7.91 19.45 5.24
CA SER A 285 6.79 19.09 6.13
C SER A 285 5.42 19.30 5.49
N THR A 286 4.50 18.37 5.75
CA THR A 286 3.07 18.44 5.45
C THR A 286 2.28 18.03 6.69
N GLU A 287 1.22 18.77 7.02
CA GLU A 287 0.34 18.45 8.14
C GLU A 287 -1.00 17.87 7.65
N LYS A 288 -1.55 16.93 8.43
CA LYS A 288 -2.84 16.31 8.16
C LYS A 288 -3.53 15.97 9.48
N THR A 289 -4.84 16.20 9.56
CA THR A 289 -5.69 15.66 10.62
C THR A 289 -6.40 14.42 10.09
N LEU A 290 -6.27 13.30 10.81
CA LEU A 290 -6.93 12.03 10.54
C LEU A 290 -8.08 11.79 11.50
N MET A 291 -9.15 11.21 10.98
CA MET A 291 -10.23 10.61 11.78
C MET A 291 -9.95 9.13 12.05
N ARG A 292 -10.69 8.53 13.00
CA ARG A 292 -10.61 7.08 13.21
C ARG A 292 -11.01 6.34 11.93
N GLY A 293 -10.13 5.46 11.47
CA GLY A 293 -10.27 4.67 10.26
C GLY A 293 -10.08 5.47 8.97
N GLU A 294 -9.67 6.74 9.04
CA GLU A 294 -9.29 7.50 7.85
C GLU A 294 -7.95 6.99 7.32
N ARG A 295 -7.94 6.58 6.06
CA ARG A 295 -6.74 6.33 5.27
C ARG A 295 -6.25 7.62 4.66
N PHE A 296 -4.97 7.91 4.82
CA PHE A 296 -4.30 8.99 4.09
C PHE A 296 -3.12 8.43 3.29
N ARG A 297 -3.25 8.52 1.97
CA ARG A 297 -2.19 8.13 1.05
C ARG A 297 -1.14 9.24 0.97
N VAL A 298 0.04 8.96 1.48
CA VAL A 298 1.14 9.92 1.59
C VAL A 298 1.87 10.05 0.24
N GLN A 299 2.19 8.91 -0.36
CA GLN A 299 2.97 8.86 -1.59
C GLN A 299 2.63 7.60 -2.37
N THR A 300 2.57 7.72 -3.70
CA THR A 300 2.55 6.59 -4.62
C THR A 300 3.89 6.42 -5.32
N ASP A 301 4.27 5.20 -5.66
CA ASP A 301 5.50 4.87 -6.38
C ASP A 301 6.74 5.56 -5.81
N MET A 302 6.94 5.40 -4.51
CA MET A 302 7.95 6.11 -3.75
C MET A 302 9.35 5.93 -4.34
N PRO A 303 10.05 7.01 -4.74
CA PRO A 303 11.40 6.92 -5.30
C PRO A 303 12.39 6.27 -4.32
N PRO A 304 13.50 5.67 -4.78
CA PRO A 304 14.61 5.26 -3.92
C PRO A 304 15.08 6.36 -2.98
N ALA A 305 15.61 5.95 -1.82
CA ALA A 305 16.28 6.82 -0.86
C ALA A 305 15.42 8.01 -0.40
N THR A 306 14.10 7.86 -0.41
CA THR A 306 13.18 8.87 0.11
C THR A 306 13.07 8.69 1.62
N ARG A 307 13.44 9.72 2.37
CA ARG A 307 13.38 9.71 3.84
C ARG A 307 12.03 10.23 4.31
N PHE A 308 11.42 9.51 5.25
CA PHE A 308 10.20 9.90 5.93
C PHE A 308 10.42 9.97 7.44
N GLU A 309 9.95 11.05 8.03
CA GLU A 309 9.73 11.17 9.47
C GLU A 309 8.25 11.51 9.67
N ILE A 310 7.56 10.73 10.49
CA ILE A 310 6.14 10.89 10.75
C ILE A 310 5.96 11.01 12.25
N GLU A 311 5.33 12.10 12.68
CA GLU A 311 4.95 12.35 14.06
C GLU A 311 3.45 12.53 14.16
N ALA A 312 2.82 11.91 15.15
CA ALA A 312 1.40 11.98 15.37
C ALA A 312 1.09 12.26 16.84
N SER A 313 0.03 13.05 17.07
CA SER A 313 -0.49 13.35 18.42
C SER A 313 -1.13 12.15 19.12
N LYS A 314 -1.50 11.11 18.36
CA LYS A 314 -2.10 9.85 18.81
C LYS A 314 -1.60 8.73 17.91
N GLU A 315 -1.79 7.50 18.39
CA GLU A 315 -1.42 6.29 17.68
C GLU A 315 -2.01 6.22 16.25
N ILE A 316 -1.14 5.93 15.29
CA ILE A 316 -1.44 5.64 13.89
C ILE A 316 -0.70 4.37 13.48
N SER A 317 -1.14 3.75 12.39
CA SER A 317 -0.33 2.74 11.69
C SER A 317 0.15 3.30 10.35
N VAL A 318 1.32 2.85 9.94
CA VAL A 318 1.90 3.15 8.63
C VAL A 318 2.00 1.84 7.87
N GLN A 319 1.40 1.80 6.69
CA GLN A 319 1.43 0.65 5.80
C GLN A 319 2.19 1.02 4.54
N MET A 320 3.05 0.11 4.09
CA MET A 320 3.68 0.19 2.78
C MET A 320 3.13 -0.86 1.81
N THR A 321 3.43 -0.74 0.53
CA THR A 321 3.14 -1.78 -0.48
C THR A 321 4.41 -2.19 -1.22
N HIS A 322 4.43 -3.36 -1.87
CA HIS A 322 5.39 -3.81 -2.91
C HIS A 322 6.87 -4.03 -2.56
N GLN A 323 7.51 -3.13 -1.82
CA GLN A 323 8.96 -3.17 -1.57
C GLN A 323 9.27 -2.78 -0.13
N ARG A 324 10.35 -3.37 0.39
CA ARG A 324 10.84 -3.12 1.75
C ARG A 324 11.39 -1.70 1.89
N ILE A 325 11.21 -1.14 3.09
CA ILE A 325 11.86 0.08 3.56
C ILE A 325 12.89 -0.29 4.64
N GLU A 326 13.88 0.57 4.82
CA GLU A 326 14.84 0.47 5.91
C GLU A 326 14.40 1.37 7.06
N PHE A 327 14.41 0.82 8.28
CA PHE A 327 14.05 1.53 9.50
C PHE A 327 15.25 2.28 10.07
N ALA A 328 15.03 3.51 10.53
CA ALA A 328 15.98 4.18 11.40
C ALA A 328 15.85 3.59 12.82
N GLN A 329 16.43 2.42 13.11
CA GLN A 329 16.40 1.90 14.48
C GLN A 329 17.22 2.77 15.43
N SER A 330 16.71 2.85 16.68
CA SER A 330 17.16 3.69 17.79
C SER A 330 18.67 3.72 18.00
N GLY A 331 19.31 4.84 17.69
CA GLY A 331 20.72 5.09 17.98
C GLY A 331 21.51 5.71 16.83
N PHE A 332 20.98 5.67 15.60
CA PHE A 332 21.64 6.28 14.46
C PHE A 332 21.11 7.69 14.21
N PRO A 333 21.91 8.76 14.42
CA PRO A 333 21.65 9.99 13.68
C PRO A 333 21.76 9.64 12.19
N PHE A 334 20.86 10.20 11.38
CA PHE A 334 21.01 10.26 9.92
C PHE A 334 22.35 10.92 9.61
N TYR A 335 23.44 10.14 9.57
CA TYR A 335 24.68 10.61 9.00
C TYR A 335 24.39 10.82 7.53
N GLU A 336 24.73 12.01 7.05
CA GLU A 336 24.85 12.26 5.62
C GLU A 336 25.94 11.32 5.08
N ASP A 337 25.61 10.05 4.84
CA ASP A 337 26.49 9.14 4.13
C ASP A 337 26.03 9.05 2.66
N PRO A 338 26.88 9.47 1.71
CA PRO A 338 26.59 9.45 0.30
C PRO A 338 26.92 8.11 -0.37
N ILE A 339 26.90 6.93 0.26
CA ILE A 339 27.14 5.67 -0.48
C ILE A 339 26.04 4.61 -0.24
N LEU A 340 25.01 4.64 -1.08
CA LEU A 340 24.19 3.46 -1.39
C LEU A 340 24.52 3.04 -2.83
N GLY A 341 25.50 2.14 -2.98
CA GLY A 341 25.80 1.49 -4.27
C GLY A 341 27.27 1.46 -4.73
N GLU A 342 28.25 1.90 -3.93
CA GLU A 342 29.68 1.69 -4.24
C GLU A 342 30.24 0.48 -3.50
N ASP A 343 31.28 -0.14 -4.07
CA ASP A 343 31.98 -1.29 -3.50
C ASP A 343 32.62 -0.91 -2.16
N ASN A 344 32.13 -1.49 -1.04
CA ASN A 344 32.66 -1.19 0.30
C ASN A 344 34.04 -1.83 0.57
N CYS A 345 34.60 -2.58 -0.39
CA CYS A 345 36.01 -2.98 -0.39
C CYS A 345 36.64 -2.88 -1.80
N PRO A 346 36.96 -1.67 -2.30
CA PRO A 346 37.44 -1.46 -3.67
C PRO A 346 38.67 -2.28 -4.06
N ASP A 347 39.52 -2.58 -3.10
CA ASP A 347 40.76 -3.34 -3.28
C ASP A 347 40.66 -4.81 -2.85
N THR A 348 39.56 -5.23 -2.22
CA THR A 348 39.39 -6.60 -1.67
C THR A 348 38.03 -7.19 -2.04
N PRO A 349 37.97 -8.21 -2.93
CA PRO A 349 36.70 -8.80 -3.35
C PRO A 349 35.86 -9.34 -2.19
N ASN A 350 34.66 -8.80 -2.02
CA ASN A 350 33.66 -9.22 -1.05
C ASN A 350 32.25 -9.18 -1.69
N PRO A 351 31.85 -10.23 -2.45
CA PRO A 351 30.61 -10.23 -3.24
C PRO A 351 29.31 -10.07 -2.43
N ASP A 352 29.36 -10.38 -1.13
CA ASP A 352 28.26 -10.21 -0.19
C ASP A 352 28.17 -8.79 0.38
N GLN A 353 29.18 -7.96 0.12
CA GLN A 353 29.30 -6.57 0.61
C GLN A 353 29.03 -6.47 2.11
N SER A 354 29.40 -7.52 2.87
CA SER A 354 29.17 -7.59 4.31
C SER A 354 29.90 -6.44 5.00
N ASP A 355 29.18 -5.68 5.80
CA ASP A 355 29.63 -4.58 6.65
C ASP A 355 28.72 -4.62 7.89
N ARG A 356 29.20 -5.24 8.96
CA ARG A 356 28.35 -5.62 10.10
C ARG A 356 28.21 -4.55 11.17
N ASP A 357 29.18 -3.65 11.26
CA ASP A 357 29.15 -2.50 12.15
C ASP A 357 28.72 -1.21 11.43
N LEU A 358 28.59 -1.28 10.10
CA LEU A 358 27.92 -0.30 9.25
C LEU A 358 28.70 1.03 9.20
N ASP A 359 30.02 0.95 9.12
CA ASP A 359 30.92 2.11 9.07
C ASP A 359 31.33 2.52 7.64
N GLY A 360 30.89 1.75 6.64
CA GLY A 360 31.17 1.96 5.21
C GLY A 360 32.37 1.16 4.68
N ALA A 361 33.14 0.48 5.53
CA ALA A 361 34.19 -0.45 5.15
C ALA A 361 33.69 -1.89 5.28
N GLY A 362 33.81 -2.70 4.23
CA GLY A 362 33.35 -4.08 4.31
C GLY A 362 34.17 -4.92 5.29
N ASP A 363 33.54 -5.90 5.95
CA ASP A 363 34.12 -6.86 6.92
C ASP A 363 35.46 -7.49 6.46
N ARG A 364 35.69 -7.51 5.15
CA ARG A 364 36.85 -8.09 4.47
C ARG A 364 38.06 -7.15 4.41
N CYS A 365 37.82 -5.85 4.33
CA CYS A 365 38.84 -4.82 4.23
C CYS A 365 38.89 -3.92 5.48
N ASP A 366 37.91 -4.01 6.35
CA ASP A 366 37.94 -3.40 7.66
C ASP A 366 38.84 -4.20 8.62
N CYS A 367 39.59 -3.46 9.43
CA CYS A 367 40.51 -4.00 10.41
C CYS A 367 39.96 -4.03 11.84
N ALA A 368 38.76 -3.47 12.05
CA ALA A 368 38.00 -3.66 13.28
C ALA A 368 36.51 -3.94 12.99
N PRO A 369 36.17 -5.08 12.35
CA PRO A 369 34.82 -5.35 11.82
C PRO A 369 33.65 -5.32 12.82
N ASP A 370 33.91 -5.12 14.10
CA ASP A 370 32.87 -5.07 15.13
C ASP A 370 32.89 -3.69 15.86
N ASP A 371 33.60 -2.68 15.36
CA ASP A 371 33.76 -1.34 15.96
C ASP A 371 33.52 -0.21 14.94
N PRO A 372 32.33 0.42 14.95
CA PRO A 372 31.93 1.41 13.96
C PRO A 372 32.70 2.75 14.03
N ASN A 373 33.61 2.90 15.00
CA ASN A 373 34.41 4.11 15.18
C ASN A 373 35.81 4.01 14.58
N MET A 374 36.17 2.89 13.96
CA MET A 374 37.53 2.60 13.51
C MET A 374 37.63 2.49 11.97
N GLN A 375 37.12 3.53 11.31
CA GLN A 375 36.79 3.61 9.88
C GLN A 375 37.84 3.35 8.79
N THR A 376 39.12 3.05 9.07
CA THR A 376 40.20 2.67 8.09
C THR A 376 41.63 2.98 8.56
N ASP A 377 41.84 3.66 9.70
CA ASP A 377 43.18 3.97 10.20
C ASP A 377 43.78 2.80 10.98
N CYS A 378 44.03 1.70 10.28
CA CYS A 378 44.99 0.72 10.73
C CYS A 378 46.42 1.28 10.58
N ALA A 379 46.81 2.15 11.52
CA ALA A 379 48.21 2.44 11.74
C ALA A 379 48.94 1.08 11.88
N PRO A 380 49.94 0.77 11.04
CA PRO A 380 50.60 -0.52 11.11
C PRO A 380 51.18 -0.70 12.51
N CYS A 381 51.01 -1.88 13.07
CA CYS A 381 51.72 -2.34 14.25
C CYS A 381 53.24 -2.24 14.04
N ALA A 382 53.81 -1.04 14.20
CA ALA A 382 55.22 -0.75 14.22
C ALA A 382 55.46 0.61 14.91
N ALA A 383 56.20 0.55 16.02
CA ALA A 383 56.84 1.66 16.73
C ALA A 383 56.00 2.44 17.79
N VAL A 384 55.54 1.72 18.82
CA VAL A 384 55.77 2.23 20.19
C VAL A 384 57.27 2.13 20.45
N VAL A 385 58.04 3.16 20.06
CA VAL A 385 59.35 3.37 20.69
C VAL A 385 59.05 3.79 22.12
N VAL A 386 59.18 2.82 23.03
CA VAL A 386 59.32 3.07 24.46
C VAL A 386 60.48 4.06 24.61
N GLY A 387 60.15 5.33 24.84
CA GLY A 387 61.12 6.32 25.25
C GLY A 387 61.77 5.82 26.53
N ARG A 388 63.03 5.36 26.43
CA ARG A 388 63.87 5.10 27.60
C ARG A 388 63.94 6.42 28.36
N GLY A 389 63.32 6.45 29.54
CA GLY A 389 63.53 7.49 30.51
C GLY A 389 65.03 7.68 30.74
N LYS A 390 65.49 8.92 30.57
CA LYS A 390 66.78 9.34 31.09
C LYS A 390 66.73 9.18 32.61
N ALA A 391 67.62 8.36 33.14
CA ALA A 391 68.02 8.42 34.52
C ALA A 391 68.58 9.83 34.82
N ALA A 392 68.06 10.48 35.85
CA ALA A 392 68.75 11.53 36.57
C ALA A 392 68.79 11.12 38.05
N SER A 393 70.00 10.84 38.50
CA SER A 393 70.44 10.53 39.86
C SER A 393 70.20 11.68 40.84
N GLY A 394 69.92 11.36 42.11
CA GLY A 394 70.06 12.29 43.22
C GLY A 394 69.54 11.75 44.55
N TRP A 395 70.47 11.13 45.31
CA TRP A 395 70.53 10.89 46.76
C TRP A 395 69.29 10.48 47.56
#